data_AF-A0A3B9L575-F1
#
_entry.id   AF-A0A3B9L575-F1
#
_cell.length_a   1.000
_cell.length_b   1.000
_cell.length_c   1.000
_cell.angle_alpha   90.00
_cell.angle_beta   90.00
_cell.angle_gamma   90.00
#
_symmetry.space_group_name_H-M   'P 1'
#
loop_
_entity.id
_entity.type
_entity.pdbx_description
1 polymer ?
#
loop_
_entity_poly.entity_id
_entity_poly.type
_entity_poly.pdbx_seq_one_letter_code
_entity_poly.pdbx_strand_id
1 'polypeptide(L)'
;DVDEVAAALREAEEEVGVRPSDVDVLGRGAPYVTGTRFRITPVVGLLPSDFEPTPDPTEVADVFETPLDFLMNIANHQVGRAVYRGKERQFYEMPHGGFRIWGVTAGIIRKLYHTVYDD
;
A
#
# COMPACT_ATOMS: atom_id res chain seq x y z
N ASP A 1 -13.28 -13.96 -5.73
CA ASP A 1 -12.42 -13.69 -6.89
C ASP A 1 -11.66 -14.92 -7.34
N VAL A 2 -11.20 -14.92 -8.60
CA VAL A 2 -10.47 -16.04 -9.20
C VAL A 2 -9.01 -16.10 -8.77
N ASP A 3 -8.41 -14.96 -8.39
CA ASP A 3 -7.09 -14.85 -7.81
C ASP A 3 -6.90 -13.50 -7.06
N GLU A 4 -5.70 -13.26 -6.53
CA GLU A 4 -5.41 -12.04 -5.78
C GLU A 4 -5.41 -10.76 -6.64
N VAL A 5 -5.19 -10.87 -7.96
CA VAL A 5 -5.24 -9.71 -8.87
C VAL A 5 -6.68 -9.31 -9.12
N ALA A 6 -7.56 -10.27 -9.40
CA ALA A 6 -8.98 -10.02 -9.56
C ALA A 6 -9.59 -9.39 -8.29
N ALA A 7 -9.20 -9.87 -7.10
CA ALA A 7 -9.63 -9.25 -5.85
C ALA A 7 -9.13 -7.79 -5.72
N ALA A 8 -7.83 -7.55 -5.94
CA ALA A 8 -7.27 -6.20 -5.83
C ALA A 8 -7.91 -5.20 -6.81
N LEU A 9 -8.18 -5.63 -8.05
CA LEU A 9 -8.83 -4.78 -9.06
C LEU A 9 -10.28 -4.50 -8.71
N ARG A 10 -11.03 -5.49 -8.21
CA ARG A 10 -12.42 -5.31 -7.77
C ARG A 10 -12.49 -4.33 -6.59
N GLU A 11 -11.68 -4.52 -5.55
CA GLU A 11 -11.70 -3.59 -4.40
C GLU A 11 -11.27 -2.18 -4.82
N ALA A 12 -10.27 -2.03 -5.70
CA ALA A 12 -9.86 -0.70 -6.18
C ALA A 12 -10.95 -0.02 -7.03
N GLU A 13 -11.75 -0.78 -7.77
CA GLU A 13 -12.93 -0.27 -8.48
C GLU A 13 -14.01 0.19 -7.48
N GLU A 14 -14.33 -0.63 -6.49
CA GLU A 14 -15.35 -0.34 -5.47
C GLU A 14 -14.96 0.84 -4.57
N GLU A 15 -13.72 0.88 -4.09
CA GLU A 15 -13.26 1.86 -3.09
C GLU A 15 -12.92 3.23 -3.70
N VAL A 16 -12.27 3.26 -4.87
CA VAL A 16 -11.72 4.51 -5.46
C VAL A 16 -12.00 4.69 -6.96
N GLY A 17 -12.83 3.83 -7.56
CA GLY A 17 -13.27 3.99 -8.95
C GLY A 17 -12.23 3.60 -10.01
N VAL A 18 -11.20 2.82 -9.64
CA VAL A 18 -10.22 2.32 -10.61
C VAL A 18 -10.88 1.31 -11.54
N ARG A 19 -11.05 1.65 -12.82
CA ARG A 19 -11.57 0.70 -13.80
C ARG A 19 -10.52 -0.38 -14.08
N PRO A 20 -10.84 -1.68 -13.93
CA PRO A 20 -9.87 -2.76 -14.15
C PRO A 20 -9.22 -2.75 -15.55
N SER A 21 -9.91 -2.22 -16.56
CA SER A 21 -9.40 -2.09 -17.93
C SER A 21 -8.28 -1.05 -18.10
N ASP A 22 -8.14 -0.14 -17.15
CA ASP A 22 -7.20 0.98 -17.21
C ASP A 22 -5.89 0.65 -16.49
N VAL A 23 -5.84 -0.46 -15.75
CA VAL A 23 -4.68 -0.85 -14.95
C VAL A 23 -3.75 -1.75 -15.75
N ASP A 24 -2.52 -1.30 -15.97
CA ASP A 24 -1.44 -2.17 -16.43
C ASP A 24 -0.81 -2.88 -15.22
N VAL A 25 -1.20 -4.14 -14.99
CA VAL A 25 -0.72 -4.93 -13.85
C VAL A 25 0.71 -5.39 -14.09
N LEU A 26 1.65 -4.82 -13.34
CA LEU A 26 3.08 -5.14 -13.42
C LEU A 26 3.43 -6.47 -12.74
N GLY A 27 2.70 -6.83 -11.69
CA GLY A 27 2.90 -8.11 -11.01
C GLY A 27 2.43 -8.15 -9.56
N ARG A 28 2.74 -9.26 -8.91
CA ARG A 28 2.43 -9.52 -7.49
C ARG A 28 3.71 -9.39 -6.67
N GLY A 29 3.64 -8.63 -5.58
CA GLY A 29 4.68 -8.60 -4.56
C GLY A 29 4.69 -9.87 -3.72
N ALA A 30 5.82 -10.16 -3.09
CA ALA A 30 5.90 -11.29 -2.17
C ALA A 30 4.94 -11.11 -0.98
N PRO A 31 4.16 -12.14 -0.56
CA PRO A 31 3.13 -11.99 0.47
C PRO A 31 3.63 -11.34 1.77
N TYR A 32 2.81 -10.48 2.34
CA TYR A 32 3.02 -9.87 3.64
C TYR A 32 2.12 -10.54 4.68
N VAL A 33 2.72 -11.09 5.74
CA VAL A 33 1.97 -11.72 6.83
C VAL A 33 1.89 -10.75 8.00
N THR A 34 0.66 -10.34 8.35
CA THR A 34 0.43 -9.41 9.45
C THR A 34 0.68 -10.07 10.81
N GLY A 35 0.84 -9.25 11.86
CA GLY A 35 0.96 -9.76 13.24
C GLY A 35 -0.26 -10.56 13.74
N THR A 36 -1.41 -10.43 13.06
CA THR A 36 -2.65 -11.18 13.30
C THR A 36 -2.83 -12.37 12.35
N ARG A 37 -1.81 -12.73 11.57
CA ARG A 37 -1.76 -13.86 10.62
C ARG A 37 -2.63 -13.73 9.37
N PHE A 38 -3.04 -12.52 9.01
CA PHE A 38 -3.58 -12.30 7.66
C PHE A 38 -2.43 -12.34 6.65
N ARG A 39 -2.67 -13.00 5.51
CA ARG A 39 -1.73 -13.03 4.38
C ARG A 39 -2.25 -12.08 3.31
N ILE A 40 -1.51 -11.01 3.05
CA ILE A 40 -1.82 -10.00 2.05
C ILE A 40 -0.87 -10.19 0.88
N THR A 41 -1.40 -10.24 -0.34
CA THR A 41 -0.60 -10.27 -1.57
C THR A 41 -0.70 -8.90 -2.23
N PRO A 42 0.35 -8.06 -2.19
CA PRO A 42 0.34 -6.79 -2.88
C PRO A 42 0.30 -7.00 -4.39
N VAL A 43 -0.50 -6.20 -5.08
CA VAL A 43 -0.53 -6.15 -6.55
C VAL A 43 -0.06 -4.76 -6.95
N VAL A 44 0.92 -4.69 -7.86
CA VAL A 44 1.43 -3.42 -8.39
C VAL A 44 0.85 -3.22 -9.77
N GLY A 45 0.16 -2.11 -9.98
CA GLY A 45 -0.39 -1.70 -11.26
C GLY A 45 -0.04 -0.25 -11.58
N LEU A 46 0.04 0.07 -12.87
CA LEU A 46 0.15 1.43 -13.36
C LEU A 46 -1.22 1.93 -13.79
N LEU A 47 -1.52 3.17 -13.43
CA LEU A 47 -2.73 3.89 -13.85
C LEU A 47 -2.39 4.90 -14.94
N PRO A 48 -3.37 5.31 -15.76
CA PRO A 48 -3.23 6.45 -16.66
C PRO A 48 -2.84 7.72 -15.89
N SER A 49 -2.05 8.60 -16.52
CA SER A 49 -1.62 9.85 -15.88
C SER A 49 -2.75 10.85 -15.61
N ASP A 50 -3.89 10.65 -16.26
CA ASP A 50 -5.12 11.44 -16.14
C ASP A 50 -6.21 10.71 -15.33
N PHE A 51 -5.84 9.67 -14.58
CA PHE A 51 -6.73 9.02 -13.64
C PHE A 51 -7.16 10.00 -12.54
N GLU A 52 -8.46 10.10 -12.31
CA GLU A 52 -9.06 10.88 -11.23
C GLU A 52 -9.84 9.93 -10.31
N PRO A 53 -9.48 9.82 -9.01
CA PRO A 53 -10.14 8.89 -8.10
C PRO A 53 -11.58 9.31 -7.79
N THR A 54 -12.47 8.33 -7.71
CA THR A 54 -13.85 8.51 -7.26
C THR A 54 -14.08 7.68 -5.99
N PRO A 55 -13.77 8.23 -4.80
CA PRO A 55 -13.87 7.47 -3.56
C PRO A 55 -15.32 7.15 -3.18
N ASP A 56 -15.57 5.92 -2.73
CA ASP A 56 -16.82 5.58 -2.04
C ASP A 56 -16.79 6.20 -0.62
N PRO A 57 -17.65 7.18 -0.31
CA PRO A 57 -17.63 7.86 0.99
C PRO A 57 -18.03 6.96 2.17
N THR A 58 -18.58 5.78 1.92
CA THR A 58 -18.92 4.80 2.97
C THR A 58 -17.70 4.03 3.46
N GLU A 59 -16.66 3.91 2.64
CA GLU A 59 -15.45 3.13 2.94
C GLU A 59 -14.17 3.98 2.95
N VAL A 60 -14.11 5.03 2.12
CA VAL A 60 -12.94 5.89 1.91
C VAL A 60 -13.23 7.32 2.32
N ALA A 61 -12.56 7.77 3.38
CA ALA A 61 -12.71 9.13 3.91
C ALA A 61 -11.90 10.20 3.14
N ASP A 62 -10.77 9.80 2.53
CA ASP A 62 -9.88 10.69 1.81
C ASP A 62 -8.97 9.91 0.85
N VAL A 63 -8.52 10.54 -0.24
CA VAL A 63 -7.58 9.98 -1.22
C VAL A 63 -6.44 10.98 -1.42
N PHE A 64 -5.21 10.50 -1.35
CA PHE A 64 -4.02 11.32 -1.55
C PHE A 64 -2.95 10.55 -2.30
N GLU A 65 -2.06 11.29 -2.95
CA GLU A 65 -0.91 10.74 -3.65
C GLU A 65 0.39 11.03 -2.88
N THR A 66 1.41 10.21 -3.09
CA THR A 66 2.76 10.45 -2.58
C THR A 66 3.76 10.16 -3.69
N PRO A 67 4.74 11.05 -3.92
CA PRO A 67 5.77 10.83 -4.93
C PRO A 67 6.47 9.47 -4.75
N LEU A 68 6.65 8.73 -5.84
CA LEU A 68 7.29 7.42 -5.78
C LEU A 68 8.74 7.52 -5.25
N ASP A 69 9.47 8.56 -5.64
CA ASP A 69 10.83 8.82 -5.15
C ASP A 69 10.89 9.08 -3.64
N PHE A 70 9.86 9.70 -3.06
CA PHE A 70 9.70 9.81 -1.62
C PHE A 70 9.54 8.43 -0.96
N LEU A 71 8.64 7.59 -1.51
CA LEU A 71 8.40 6.24 -0.98
C LEU A 71 9.60 5.31 -1.15
N MET A 72 10.40 5.51 -2.20
CA MET A 72 11.58 4.71 -2.51
C MET A 72 12.88 5.28 -1.91
N ASN A 73 12.81 6.32 -1.09
CA ASN A 73 13.95 6.82 -0.35
C ASN A 73 13.97 6.23 1.07
N ILE A 74 14.96 5.38 1.36
CA ILE A 74 15.10 4.73 2.67
C ILE A 74 15.24 5.71 3.84
N ALA A 75 15.70 6.93 3.60
CA ALA A 75 15.79 7.98 4.63
C ALA A 75 14.40 8.40 5.16
N ASN A 76 13.33 8.17 4.38
CA ASN A 76 11.96 8.45 4.78
C ASN A 76 11.31 7.29 5.54
N HIS A 77 11.97 6.13 5.66
CA HIS A 77 11.42 4.94 6.32
C HIS A 77 11.79 4.95 7.80
N GLN A 78 10.96 5.60 8.61
CA GLN A 78 11.19 5.76 10.04
C GLN A 78 10.71 4.52 10.80
N VAL A 79 11.34 4.23 11.95
CA VAL A 79 10.91 3.17 12.87
C VAL A 79 10.21 3.78 14.07
N GLY A 80 8.89 3.59 14.12
CA GLY A 80 8.06 3.91 15.27
C GLY A 80 8.03 2.78 16.30
N ARG A 81 7.72 3.12 17.56
CA ARG A 81 7.50 2.15 18.65
C ARG A 81 6.18 2.43 19.35
N ALA A 82 5.43 1.39 19.68
CA ALA A 82 4.24 1.49 20.52
C ALA A 82 4.03 0.22 21.35
N VAL A 83 3.40 0.37 22.52
CA VAL A 83 2.96 -0.77 23.33
C VAL A 83 1.60 -1.24 22.82
N TYR A 84 1.53 -2.49 22.35
CA TYR A 84 0.30 -3.13 21.92
C TYR A 84 0.10 -4.45 22.66
N ARG A 85 -1.04 -4.60 23.34
CA ARG A 85 -1.36 -5.77 24.20
C ARG A 85 -0.23 -6.11 25.19
N GLY A 86 0.31 -5.08 25.84
CA GLY A 86 1.36 -5.23 26.86
C GLY A 86 2.75 -5.58 26.33
N LYS A 87 2.97 -5.57 25.00
CA LYS A 87 4.29 -5.78 24.39
C LYS A 87 4.68 -4.59 23.56
N GLU A 88 5.95 -4.18 23.65
CA GLU A 88 6.50 -3.20 22.71
C GLU A 88 6.53 -3.82 21.30
N ARG A 89 6.07 -3.03 20.32
CA ARG A 89 6.08 -3.35 18.90
C ARG A 89 6.76 -2.22 18.15
N GLN A 90 7.57 -2.61 17.18
CA GLN A 90 8.16 -1.68 16.22
C GLN A 90 7.37 -1.77 14.91
N PHE A 91 7.23 -0.64 14.22
CA PHE A 91 6.58 -0.56 12.92
C PHE A 91 7.26 0.51 12.07
N TYR A 92 7.12 0.41 10.76
CA TYR A 92 7.58 1.44 9.85
C TYR A 92 6.53 2.53 9.69
N GLU A 93 6.99 3.76 9.48
CA GLU A 93 6.17 4.89 9.10
C GLU A 93 6.90 5.84 8.15
N MET A 94 6.13 6.48 7.28
CA MET A 94 6.58 7.41 6.25
C MET A 94 5.62 8.62 6.24
N PRO A 95 5.80 9.61 7.14
CA PRO A 95 4.94 10.79 7.18
C PRO A 95 5.16 11.68 5.95
N HIS A 96 4.08 12.05 5.25
CA HIS A 96 4.15 12.87 4.03
C HIS A 96 2.90 13.72 3.88
N GLY A 97 3.06 15.01 3.56
CA GLY A 97 1.92 15.88 3.19
C GLY A 97 0.82 16.00 4.25
N GLY A 98 1.14 15.83 5.55
CA GLY A 98 0.15 15.81 6.63
C GLY A 98 -0.49 14.43 6.87
N PHE A 99 -0.26 13.47 5.97
CA PHE A 99 -0.65 12.07 6.13
C PHE A 99 0.45 11.26 6.82
N ARG A 100 0.03 10.18 7.46
CA ARG A 100 0.91 9.21 8.09
C ARG A 100 0.69 7.86 7.43
N ILE A 101 1.65 7.41 6.62
CA ILE A 101 1.66 6.07 6.03
C ILE A 101 2.39 5.16 7.02
N TRP A 102 1.72 4.16 7.61
CA TRP A 102 2.31 3.37 8.70
C TRP A 102 1.80 1.93 8.73
N GLY A 103 2.41 1.11 9.58
CA GLY A 103 1.93 -0.25 9.86
C GLY A 103 2.08 -1.19 8.66
N VAL A 104 1.00 -1.89 8.30
CA VAL A 104 1.00 -2.87 7.20
C VAL A 104 1.36 -2.20 5.87
N THR A 105 0.78 -1.06 5.56
CA THR A 105 1.03 -0.32 4.30
C THR A 105 2.50 0.08 4.17
N ALA A 106 3.06 0.71 5.20
CA ALA A 106 4.48 1.06 5.20
C ALA A 106 5.39 -0.19 5.15
N GLY A 107 4.98 -1.30 5.77
CA GLY A 107 5.69 -2.58 5.68
C GLY A 107 5.71 -3.17 4.27
N ILE A 108 4.59 -3.09 3.55
CA ILE A 108 4.48 -3.51 2.14
C ILE A 108 5.37 -2.63 1.25
N ILE A 109 5.30 -1.30 1.41
CA ILE A 109 6.13 -0.36 0.64
C ILE A 109 7.62 -0.58 0.89
N ARG A 110 8.02 -0.79 2.15
CA ARG A 110 9.41 -1.11 2.47
C ARG A 110 9.87 -2.43 1.87
N LYS A 111 8.99 -3.43 1.76
CA LYS A 111 9.30 -4.68 1.08
C LYS A 111 9.45 -4.48 -0.43
N LEU A 112 8.62 -3.62 -1.04
CA LEU A 112 8.77 -3.23 -2.43
C LEU A 112 10.11 -2.54 -2.66
N TYR A 113 10.51 -1.58 -1.80
CA TYR A 113 11.82 -0.94 -1.87
C TYR A 113 12.97 -1.97 -1.91
N HIS A 114 12.99 -2.92 -0.97
CA HIS A 114 14.00 -3.98 -0.97
C HIS A 114 13.94 -4.87 -2.22
N THR A 115 12.76 -5.10 -2.80
CA THR A 115 12.63 -5.91 -4.03
C THR A 115 13.22 -5.19 -5.25
N VAL A 116 13.13 -3.86 -5.28
CA VAL A 116 13.57 -3.04 -6.43
C VAL A 116 15.05 -2.64 -6.32
N TYR A 117 15.55 -2.40 -5.11
CA TYR A 117 16.85 -1.77 -4.88
C TYR A 117 17.89 -2.62 -4.15
N ASP A 118 17.48 -3.71 -3.48
CA ASP A 118 18.42 -4.64 -2.86
C ASP A 118 18.57 -5.88 -3.76
N ASP A 119 19.81 -6.23 -4.11
CA ASP A 119 20.18 -7.52 -4.73
C ASP A 119 20.06 -8.69 -3.74
#